data_AF-A0A0M2HJC6-F1
#
_entry.id   AF-A0A0M2HJC6-F1
#
_cell.length_a   1.000
_cell.length_b   1.000
_cell.length_c   1.000
_cell.angle_alpha   90.00
_cell.angle_beta   90.00
_cell.angle_gamma   90.00
#
_symmetry.space_group_name_H-M   'P 1'
#
loop_
_entity.id
_entity.type
_entity.pdbx_description
1 polymer ?
#
loop_
_entity_poly.entity_id
_entity_poly.type
_entity_poly.pdbx_seq_one_letter_code
_entity_poly.pdbx_strand_id
1 'polypeptide(L)'
;MTDVEAYDFSDERIDLGSGVTLPKSWRARVSGEQDVPGTITVRVEWDDTLGRTAVVFAALEREAEGVDITSQVLREVRTHWIMTRSALDVVTVNVSSEDGDERDRIPVREFLSRVRAHEEREPLESLHAAISVYRVATAISYPPLKLVADTLQISQSTATRLMSRARDSGLAPEVRIQEPRRAPAVDPYNPGQPFDPAAPHRGSAQPGGPSIGR
;
A
#
# COMPACT_ATOMS: atom_id res chain seq x y z
N MET A 1 13.45 13.41 9.47
CA MET A 1 12.58 12.68 8.53
C MET A 1 12.76 11.21 8.87
N THR A 2 11.73 10.53 9.36
CA THR A 2 11.84 9.15 9.84
C THR A 2 12.05 8.21 8.66
N ASP A 3 13.12 7.43 8.68
CA ASP A 3 13.45 6.52 7.58
C ASP A 3 12.78 5.17 7.75
N VAL A 4 12.31 4.58 6.64
CA VAL A 4 11.65 3.27 6.65
C VAL A 4 12.61 2.27 6.05
N GLU A 5 13.00 1.28 6.85
CA GLU A 5 13.90 0.23 6.41
C GLU A 5 13.10 -1.00 5.99
N ALA A 6 13.31 -1.46 4.75
CA ALA A 6 12.75 -2.69 4.23
C ALA A 6 13.77 -3.83 4.29
N TYR A 7 13.34 -5.03 4.67
CA TYR A 7 14.20 -6.21 4.86
C TYR A 7 13.37 -7.50 4.74
N ASP A 8 14.03 -8.66 4.86
CA ASP A 8 13.38 -9.99 4.84
C ASP A 8 12.52 -10.19 3.58
N PHE A 9 13.12 -9.99 2.42
CA PHE A 9 12.45 -10.09 1.12
C PHE A 9 12.22 -11.54 0.71
N SER A 10 11.04 -11.83 0.19
CA SER A 10 10.79 -13.10 -0.49
C SER A 10 11.63 -13.22 -1.76
N ASP A 11 12.21 -14.40 -1.98
CA ASP A 11 12.86 -14.76 -3.24
C ASP A 11 11.85 -14.88 -4.39
N GLU A 12 10.59 -15.23 -4.08
CA GLU A 12 9.50 -15.26 -5.05
C GLU A 12 9.11 -13.83 -5.42
N ARG A 13 9.07 -13.53 -6.73
CA ARG A 13 8.68 -12.22 -7.24
C ARG A 13 7.42 -12.32 -8.09
N ILE A 14 6.56 -11.33 -7.94
CA ILE A 14 5.36 -11.14 -8.75
C ILE A 14 5.72 -10.23 -9.91
N ASP A 15 5.40 -10.66 -11.13
CA ASP A 15 5.49 -9.84 -12.33
C ASP A 15 4.12 -9.19 -12.60
N LEU A 16 4.08 -7.87 -12.47
CA LEU A 16 2.88 -7.09 -12.78
C LEU A 16 2.83 -6.70 -14.26
N GLY A 17 3.86 -7.04 -15.03
CA GLY A 17 4.14 -6.74 -16.43
C GLY A 17 4.60 -5.30 -16.68
N SER A 18 4.90 -4.99 -17.95
CA SER A 18 5.60 -3.75 -18.36
C SER A 18 6.90 -3.51 -17.57
N GLY A 19 7.59 -4.59 -17.22
CA GLY A 19 8.84 -4.58 -16.48
C GLY A 19 8.71 -4.36 -14.98
N VAL A 20 7.49 -4.19 -14.44
CA VAL A 20 7.27 -3.93 -13.02
C VAL A 20 7.22 -5.25 -12.24
N THR A 21 8.13 -5.42 -11.27
CA THR A 21 8.17 -6.60 -10.40
C THR A 21 8.35 -6.22 -8.94
N LEU A 22 7.85 -7.07 -8.04
CA LEU A 22 7.99 -6.92 -6.60
C LEU A 22 8.20 -8.28 -5.93
N PRO A 23 8.88 -8.37 -4.78
CA PRO A 23 8.87 -9.60 -3.99
C PRO A 23 7.45 -9.87 -3.48
N LYS A 24 7.11 -11.14 -3.33
CA LYS A 24 5.80 -11.58 -2.84
C LYS A 24 5.53 -11.12 -1.41
N SER A 25 6.57 -11.00 -0.59
CA SER A 25 6.49 -10.45 0.76
C SER A 25 7.77 -9.73 1.15
N TRP A 26 7.66 -8.80 2.10
CA TRP A 26 8.79 -8.21 2.81
C TRP A 26 8.37 -7.69 4.18
N ARG A 27 9.35 -7.36 5.02
CA ARG A 27 9.13 -6.62 6.27
C ARG A 27 9.62 -5.20 6.12
N ALA A 28 8.96 -4.28 6.81
CA ALA A 28 9.42 -2.91 6.92
C ALA A 28 9.34 -2.46 8.38
N ARG A 29 10.35 -1.73 8.84
CA ARG A 29 10.38 -1.16 10.18
C ARG A 29 10.64 0.34 10.15
N VAL A 30 10.09 1.02 11.14
CA VAL A 30 10.30 2.45 11.39
C VAL A 30 10.42 2.70 12.88
N SER A 31 11.36 3.55 13.27
CA SER A 31 11.60 3.94 14.67
C SER A 31 11.67 5.47 14.73
N GLY A 32 11.24 6.06 15.85
CA GLY A 32 11.24 7.52 15.99
C GLY A 32 10.14 8.21 15.17
N GLU A 33 8.99 7.54 15.01
CA GLU A 33 7.79 8.19 14.49
C GLU A 33 7.20 9.13 15.55
N GLN A 34 6.74 10.30 15.11
CA GLN A 34 6.11 11.27 16.00
C GLN A 34 4.91 10.62 16.71
N ASP A 35 4.80 10.84 18.02
CA ASP A 35 3.70 10.33 18.87
C ASP A 35 3.66 8.79 19.03
N VAL A 36 4.67 8.06 18.53
CA VAL A 36 4.82 6.61 18.74
C VAL A 36 6.16 6.31 19.43
N PRO A 37 6.16 6.04 20.75
CA PRO A 37 7.37 5.74 21.51
C PRO A 37 7.77 4.27 21.34
N GLY A 38 8.32 3.94 20.17
CA GLY A 38 8.68 2.57 19.84
C GLY A 38 9.12 2.34 18.40
N THR A 39 9.27 1.06 18.07
CA THR A 39 9.52 0.59 16.71
C THR A 39 8.28 -0.09 16.17
N ILE A 40 7.80 0.37 15.03
CA ILE A 40 6.71 -0.28 14.30
C ILE A 40 7.32 -1.20 13.25
N THR A 41 6.89 -2.45 13.24
CA THR A 41 7.24 -3.44 12.23
C THR A 41 5.99 -3.88 11.50
N VAL A 42 6.01 -3.86 10.17
CA VAL A 42 4.92 -4.37 9.32
C VAL A 42 5.41 -5.51 8.43
N ARG A 43 4.57 -6.52 8.20
CA ARG A 43 4.74 -7.50 7.11
C ARG A 43 3.82 -7.11 5.98
N VAL A 44 4.40 -6.92 4.80
CA VAL A 44 3.68 -6.60 3.57
C VAL A 44 3.71 -7.80 2.65
N GLU A 45 2.58 -8.09 2.01
CA GLU A 45 2.44 -9.16 1.04
C GLU A 45 1.68 -8.69 -0.20
N TRP A 46 1.93 -9.33 -1.33
CA TRP A 46 1.05 -9.27 -2.48
C TRP A 46 -0.22 -10.07 -2.19
N ASP A 47 -1.38 -9.43 -2.32
CA ASP A 47 -2.69 -10.05 -2.20
C ASP A 47 -3.30 -10.24 -3.60
N ASP A 48 -3.39 -11.50 -4.05
CA ASP A 48 -3.94 -11.85 -5.37
C ASP A 48 -5.43 -11.53 -5.50
N THR A 49 -6.18 -11.50 -4.39
CA THR A 49 -7.61 -11.18 -4.41
C THR A 49 -7.81 -9.69 -4.61
N LEU A 50 -7.02 -8.87 -3.93
CA LEU A 50 -7.05 -7.41 -4.06
C LEU A 50 -6.29 -6.90 -5.30
N GLY A 51 -5.37 -7.71 -5.84
CA GLY A 51 -4.50 -7.36 -6.94
C GLY A 51 -3.54 -6.22 -6.59
N ARG A 52 -3.08 -6.16 -5.33
CA ARG A 52 -2.15 -5.13 -4.83
C ARG A 52 -1.42 -5.59 -3.56
N THR A 53 -0.48 -4.78 -3.10
CA THR A 53 0.20 -5.00 -1.83
C THR A 53 -0.68 -4.64 -0.63
N ALA A 54 -0.57 -5.41 0.44
CA ALA A 54 -1.34 -5.22 1.67
C ALA A 54 -0.47 -5.50 2.90
N VAL A 55 -0.75 -4.77 3.99
CA VAL A 55 -0.17 -5.08 5.30
C VAL A 55 -0.95 -6.24 5.90
N VAL A 56 -0.29 -7.38 6.12
CA VAL A 56 -0.90 -8.60 6.70
C VAL A 56 -0.61 -8.74 8.18
N PHE A 57 0.40 -8.03 8.68
CA PHE A 57 0.79 -8.04 10.10
C PHE A 57 1.40 -6.70 10.48
N ALA A 58 1.13 -6.24 11.69
CA ALA A 58 1.78 -5.08 12.29
C ALA A 58 2.08 -5.38 13.77
N ALA A 59 3.27 -4.99 14.21
CA ALA A 59 3.71 -5.04 15.60
C ALA A 59 4.26 -3.68 16.02
N LEU A 60 4.09 -3.35 17.29
CA LEU A 60 4.70 -2.20 17.94
C LEU A 60 5.49 -2.71 19.14
N GLU A 61 6.77 -2.38 19.16
CA GLU A 61 7.69 -2.71 20.25
C GLU A 61 8.03 -1.43 21.02
N ARG A 62 7.90 -1.47 22.35
CA ARG A 62 8.21 -0.32 23.21
C ARG A 62 9.71 0.00 23.12
N GLU A 63 10.03 1.29 23.14
CA GLU A 63 11.42 1.74 23.02
C GLU A 63 12.27 1.40 24.26
N ALA A 64 11.64 1.42 25.45
CA ALA A 64 12.33 1.17 26.72
C ALA A 64 11.38 0.58 27.78
N GLU A 65 11.96 0.10 28.88
CA GLU A 65 11.19 -0.24 30.08
C GLU A 65 10.53 1.00 30.68
N GLY A 66 9.31 0.83 31.22
CA GLY A 66 8.51 1.94 31.76
C GLY A 66 7.78 2.78 30.70
N VAL A 67 7.96 2.49 29.41
CA VAL A 67 7.16 3.06 28.32
C VAL A 67 5.97 2.13 28.03
N ASP A 68 4.77 2.67 28.20
CA ASP A 68 3.53 1.94 27.96
C ASP A 68 3.03 2.12 26.52
N ILE A 69 2.70 1.00 25.88
CA ILE A 69 1.95 1.00 24.62
C ILE A 69 0.47 1.09 24.97
N THR A 70 -0.12 2.26 24.72
CA THR A 70 -1.54 2.51 24.96
C THR A 70 -2.37 2.37 23.70
N SER A 71 -3.69 2.22 23.85
CA SER A 71 -4.62 2.26 22.73
C SER A 71 -4.57 3.59 21.95
N GLN A 72 -4.13 4.68 22.58
CA GLN A 72 -3.93 5.95 21.89
C GLN A 72 -2.73 5.88 20.95
N VAL A 73 -1.59 5.35 21.41
CA VAL A 73 -0.40 5.14 20.57
C VAL A 73 -0.72 4.25 19.37
N LEU A 74 -1.49 3.17 19.57
CA LEU A 74 -1.87 2.27 18.48
C LEU A 74 -2.70 2.96 17.38
N ARG A 75 -3.41 4.05 17.68
CA ARG A 75 -4.18 4.82 16.68
C ARG A 75 -3.30 5.69 15.79
N GLU A 76 -2.12 6.05 16.28
CA GLU A 76 -1.16 6.87 15.54
C GLU A 76 -0.29 6.04 14.58
N VAL A 77 -0.32 4.71 14.67
CA VAL A 77 0.47 3.82 13.81
C VAL A 77 -0.02 3.89 12.36
N ARG A 78 0.82 4.43 11.46
CA ARG A 78 0.49 4.61 10.04
C ARG A 78 1.00 3.45 9.17
N THR A 79 0.46 2.25 9.37
CA THR A 79 0.88 1.03 8.63
C THR A 79 0.88 1.20 7.11
N HIS A 80 -0.15 1.87 6.56
CA HIS A 80 -0.24 2.14 5.13
C HIS A 80 0.89 3.04 4.62
N TRP A 81 1.30 4.04 5.40
CA TRP A 81 2.41 4.91 5.02
C TRP A 81 3.74 4.14 5.01
N ILE A 82 3.99 3.28 6.00
CA ILE A 82 5.19 2.42 6.08
C ILE A 82 5.25 1.48 4.87
N MET A 83 4.13 0.83 4.55
CA MET A 83 4.00 -0.03 3.37
C MET A 83 4.31 0.73 2.08
N THR A 84 3.64 1.86 1.84
CA THR A 84 3.85 2.65 0.62
C THR A 84 5.27 3.19 0.53
N ARG A 85 5.88 3.61 1.65
CA ARG A 85 7.25 4.14 1.68
C ARG A 85 8.27 3.06 1.37
N SER A 86 8.17 1.90 2.03
CA SER A 86 9.07 0.76 1.77
C SER A 86 8.92 0.23 0.34
N ALA A 87 7.70 0.20 -0.21
CA ALA A 87 7.46 -0.28 -1.56
C ALA A 87 8.22 0.54 -2.64
N LEU A 88 8.54 1.82 -2.40
CA LEU A 88 9.31 2.63 -3.34
C LEU A 88 10.74 2.10 -3.57
N ASP A 89 11.30 1.41 -2.59
CA ASP A 89 12.67 0.89 -2.61
C ASP A 89 12.69 -0.61 -2.97
N VAL A 90 11.57 -1.31 -2.75
CA VAL A 90 11.43 -2.76 -2.92
C VAL A 90 10.85 -3.15 -4.29
N VAL A 91 9.89 -2.38 -4.78
CA VAL A 91 9.32 -2.58 -6.12
C VAL A 91 10.35 -2.10 -7.13
N THR A 92 10.53 -2.87 -8.19
CA THR A 92 11.54 -2.60 -9.22
C THR A 92 10.93 -2.55 -10.60
N VAL A 93 11.55 -1.79 -11.49
CA VAL A 93 11.17 -1.68 -12.89
C VAL A 93 12.37 -2.04 -13.75
N ASN A 94 12.17 -2.94 -14.71
CA ASN A 94 13.16 -3.23 -15.75
C ASN A 94 13.11 -2.09 -16.78
N VAL A 95 14.18 -1.31 -16.87
CA VAL A 95 14.37 -0.25 -17.87
C VAL A 95 15.41 -0.68 -18.90
N SER A 96 15.31 -0.20 -20.13
CA SER A 96 16.37 -0.40 -21.12
C SER A 96 17.65 0.31 -20.63
N SER A 97 18.79 -0.37 -20.65
CA SER A 97 20.06 0.26 -20.34
C SER A 97 20.47 1.24 -21.44
N GLU A 98 21.22 2.27 -21.08
CA GLU A 98 21.80 3.23 -22.04
C GLU A 98 22.91 2.60 -22.89
N ASP A 99 23.50 1.49 -22.41
CA ASP A 99 24.68 0.84 -23.00
C ASP A 99 24.38 -0.43 -23.85
N GLY A 100 23.11 -0.83 -24.05
CA GLY A 100 22.75 -1.95 -24.94
C GLY A 100 21.55 -2.81 -24.52
N ASP A 101 21.51 -4.06 -25.02
CA ASP A 101 20.39 -5.03 -24.91
C ASP A 101 20.09 -5.54 -23.48
N GLU A 102 20.89 -5.15 -22.49
CA GLU A 102 20.64 -5.47 -21.08
C GLU A 102 19.58 -4.54 -20.47
N ARG A 103 18.67 -5.13 -19.69
CA ARG A 103 17.66 -4.38 -18.95
C ARG A 103 18.12 -4.20 -17.52
N ASP A 104 18.32 -2.95 -17.11
CA ASP A 104 18.64 -2.62 -15.74
C ASP A 104 17.38 -2.72 -14.87
N ARG A 105 17.49 -3.42 -13.75
CA ARG A 105 16.45 -3.47 -12.72
C ARG A 105 16.71 -2.38 -11.70
N ILE A 106 15.91 -1.31 -11.74
CA ILE A 106 16.03 -0.18 -10.83
C ILE A 106 14.86 -0.10 -9.85
N PRO A 107 15.04 0.44 -8.63
CA PRO A 107 13.95 0.73 -7.71
C PRO A 107 12.93 1.70 -8.29
N VAL A 108 11.66 1.58 -7.88
CA VAL A 108 10.56 2.45 -8.32
C VAL A 108 10.84 3.92 -8.05
N ARG A 109 11.46 4.25 -6.91
CA ARG A 109 11.86 5.62 -6.58
C ARG A 109 12.70 6.25 -7.70
N GLU A 110 13.68 5.51 -8.18
CA GLU A 110 14.58 5.95 -9.24
C GLU A 110 13.85 6.03 -10.57
N PHE A 111 13.09 4.99 -10.91
CA PHE A 111 12.27 4.95 -12.13
C PHE A 111 11.33 6.16 -12.24
N LEU A 112 10.54 6.45 -11.20
CA LEU A 112 9.62 7.59 -11.19
C LEU A 112 10.36 8.93 -11.31
N SER A 113 11.57 9.02 -10.76
CA SER A 113 12.40 10.23 -10.87
C SER A 113 12.91 10.41 -12.30
N ARG A 114 13.40 9.34 -12.95
CA ARG A 114 13.84 9.35 -14.36
C ARG A 114 12.68 9.70 -15.29
N VAL A 115 11.50 9.10 -15.08
CA VAL A 115 10.30 9.45 -15.85
C VAL A 115 9.92 10.91 -15.60
N ARG A 116 9.93 11.41 -14.36
CA ARG A 116 9.60 12.82 -14.14
C ARG A 116 10.57 13.80 -14.82
N ALA A 117 11.86 13.46 -14.88
CA ALA A 117 12.91 14.32 -15.41
C ALA A 117 12.94 14.41 -16.94
N HIS A 118 12.32 13.46 -17.64
CA HIS A 118 12.32 13.44 -19.09
C HIS A 118 11.11 14.25 -19.61
N GLU A 119 11.36 15.44 -20.15
CA GLU A 119 10.32 16.45 -20.46
C GLU A 119 9.69 16.27 -21.85
N GLU A 120 10.50 15.85 -22.85
CA GLU A 120 10.03 15.63 -24.22
C GLU A 120 9.94 14.12 -24.50
N ARG A 121 8.76 13.65 -24.86
CA ARG A 121 8.51 12.25 -25.22
C ARG A 121 7.74 12.14 -26.50
N GLU A 122 8.09 11.14 -27.29
CA GLU A 122 7.23 10.73 -28.38
C GLU A 122 5.89 10.17 -27.85
N PRO A 123 4.79 10.24 -28.64
CA PRO A 123 3.48 9.79 -28.18
C PRO A 123 3.43 8.32 -27.75
N LEU A 124 4.21 7.45 -28.42
CA LEU A 124 4.28 6.03 -28.09
C LEU A 124 5.07 5.79 -26.79
N GLU A 125 6.16 6.52 -26.58
CA GLU A 125 6.94 6.46 -25.34
C GLU A 125 6.14 6.96 -24.14
N SER A 126 5.35 8.03 -24.34
CA SER A 126 4.41 8.53 -23.34
C SER A 126 3.37 7.48 -22.95
N LEU A 127 2.86 6.70 -23.92
CA LEU A 127 1.92 5.62 -23.67
C LEU A 127 2.57 4.50 -22.85
N HIS A 128 3.76 4.04 -23.23
CA HIS A 128 4.49 3.00 -22.49
C HIS A 128 4.85 3.45 -21.07
N ALA A 129 5.33 4.69 -20.90
CA ALA A 129 5.62 5.25 -19.59
C ALA A 129 4.35 5.33 -18.71
N ALA A 130 3.22 5.76 -19.28
CA ALA A 130 1.95 5.79 -18.57
C ALA A 130 1.53 4.40 -18.07
N ILE A 131 1.69 3.36 -18.89
CA ILE A 131 1.36 1.98 -18.52
C ILE A 131 2.25 1.49 -17.37
N SER A 132 3.57 1.69 -17.46
CA SER A 132 4.50 1.29 -16.41
C SER A 132 4.22 2.04 -15.10
N VAL A 133 4.00 3.35 -15.15
CA VAL A 133 3.64 4.15 -13.96
C VAL A 133 2.30 3.71 -13.38
N TYR A 134 1.31 3.35 -14.21
CA TYR A 134 0.04 2.82 -13.75
C TYR A 134 0.20 1.51 -12.97
N ARG A 135 1.01 0.57 -13.49
CA ARG A 135 1.30 -0.72 -12.81
C ARG A 135 2.11 -0.52 -11.54
N VAL A 136 3.07 0.41 -11.54
CA VAL A 136 3.79 0.83 -10.33
C VAL A 136 2.81 1.32 -9.27
N ALA A 137 1.83 2.15 -9.64
CA ALA A 137 0.84 2.66 -8.69
C ALA A 137 0.05 1.54 -8.02
N THR A 138 -0.35 0.51 -8.77
CA THR A 138 -0.96 -0.70 -8.21
C THR A 138 -0.02 -1.39 -7.21
N ALA A 139 1.25 -1.55 -7.57
CA ALA A 139 2.25 -2.20 -6.71
C ALA A 139 2.44 -1.48 -5.37
N ILE A 140 2.44 -0.14 -5.39
CA ILE A 140 2.65 0.70 -4.19
C ILE A 140 1.32 1.13 -3.53
N SER A 141 0.19 0.57 -3.97
CA SER A 141 -1.16 0.92 -3.49
C SER A 141 -1.51 2.42 -3.55
N TYR A 142 -1.00 3.12 -4.58
CA TYR A 142 -1.29 4.52 -4.85
C TYR A 142 -2.42 4.66 -5.90
N PRO A 143 -3.25 5.72 -5.87
CA PRO A 143 -4.27 5.95 -6.90
C PRO A 143 -3.66 6.01 -8.32
N PRO A 144 -3.94 5.04 -9.22
CA PRO A 144 -3.13 4.87 -10.44
C PRO A 144 -3.14 6.03 -11.41
N LEU A 145 -4.33 6.54 -11.75
CA LEU A 145 -4.46 7.66 -12.68
C LEU A 145 -3.85 8.95 -12.11
N LYS A 146 -3.87 9.11 -10.78
CA LYS A 146 -3.23 10.24 -10.12
C LYS A 146 -1.71 10.14 -10.24
N LEU A 147 -1.12 8.96 -9.98
CA LEU A 147 0.32 8.79 -10.12
C LEU A 147 0.78 9.05 -11.55
N VAL A 148 0.04 8.56 -12.55
CA VAL A 148 0.34 8.81 -13.97
C VAL A 148 0.29 10.30 -14.27
N ALA A 149 -0.78 11.00 -13.86
CA ALA A 149 -0.92 12.43 -14.07
C ALA A 149 0.23 13.23 -13.41
N ASP A 150 0.53 12.94 -12.15
CA ASP A 150 1.56 13.64 -11.37
C ASP A 150 2.98 13.33 -11.88
N THR A 151 3.23 12.12 -12.38
CA THR A 151 4.57 11.70 -12.85
C THR A 151 4.86 12.19 -14.27
N LEU A 152 3.87 12.13 -15.16
CA LEU A 152 4.00 12.62 -16.54
C LEU A 152 3.68 14.12 -16.68
N GLN A 153 3.31 14.79 -15.59
CA GLN A 153 2.96 16.21 -15.57
C GLN A 153 1.81 16.57 -16.54
N ILE A 154 0.82 15.69 -16.63
CA ILE A 154 -0.37 15.86 -17.48
C ILE A 154 -1.64 15.95 -16.64
N SER A 155 -2.74 16.42 -17.24
CA SER A 155 -4.04 16.39 -16.56
C SER A 155 -4.50 14.94 -16.31
N GLN A 156 -5.25 14.73 -15.22
CA GLN A 156 -5.87 13.43 -14.94
C GLN A 156 -6.79 12.96 -16.07
N SER A 157 -7.49 13.87 -16.75
CA SER A 157 -8.29 13.55 -17.94
C SER A 157 -7.44 13.02 -19.10
N THR A 158 -6.22 13.52 -19.27
CA THR A 158 -5.27 13.04 -20.27
C THR A 158 -4.69 11.68 -19.88
N ALA A 159 -4.34 11.48 -18.61
CA ALA A 159 -3.94 10.17 -18.09
C ALA A 159 -5.04 9.11 -18.32
N THR A 160 -6.31 9.45 -18.06
CA THR A 160 -7.45 8.55 -18.36
C THR A 160 -7.52 8.19 -19.84
N ARG A 161 -7.40 9.18 -20.75
CA ARG A 161 -7.43 8.93 -22.20
C ARG A 161 -6.28 8.04 -22.66
N LEU A 162 -5.07 8.23 -22.14
CA LEU A 162 -3.93 7.36 -22.42
C LEU A 162 -4.20 5.92 -21.97
N MET A 163 -4.73 5.73 -20.75
CA MET A 163 -5.03 4.39 -20.25
C MET A 163 -6.18 3.72 -21.00
N SER A 164 -7.20 4.47 -21.46
CA SER A 164 -8.23 3.91 -22.34
C SER A 164 -7.63 3.43 -23.66
N ARG A 165 -6.79 4.25 -24.31
CA ARG A 165 -6.06 3.85 -25.52
C ARG A 165 -5.17 2.61 -25.30
N ALA A 166 -4.50 2.54 -24.14
CA ALA A 166 -3.69 1.38 -23.77
C ALA A 166 -4.52 0.09 -23.61
N ARG A 167 -5.74 0.19 -23.08
CA ARG A 167 -6.68 -0.94 -22.98
C ARG A 167 -7.18 -1.36 -24.35
N ASP A 168 -7.60 -0.40 -25.18
CA ASP A 168 -8.13 -0.66 -26.53
C ASP A 168 -7.09 -1.33 -27.44
N SER A 169 -5.80 -1.05 -27.21
CA SER A 169 -4.67 -1.66 -27.91
C SER A 169 -4.12 -2.95 -27.25
N GLY A 170 -4.73 -3.40 -26.15
CA GLY A 170 -4.31 -4.62 -25.43
C GLY A 170 -2.99 -4.50 -24.65
N LEU A 171 -2.41 -3.30 -24.55
CA LEU A 171 -1.12 -3.06 -23.89
C LEU A 171 -1.23 -2.98 -22.36
N ALA A 172 -2.42 -2.66 -21.84
CA ALA A 172 -2.71 -2.60 -20.41
C ALA A 172 -4.07 -3.25 -20.11
N PRO A 173 -4.16 -4.58 -19.99
CA PRO A 173 -5.38 -5.21 -19.52
C PRO A 173 -5.81 -4.62 -18.17
N GLU A 174 -7.11 -4.55 -17.94
CA GLU A 174 -7.67 -3.88 -16.77
C GLU A 174 -7.17 -4.53 -15.47
N VAL A 175 -6.39 -3.78 -14.69
CA VAL A 175 -6.11 -4.15 -13.30
C VAL A 175 -7.35 -3.79 -12.49
N ARG A 176 -8.19 -4.78 -12.19
CA ARG A 176 -9.33 -4.61 -11.29
C ARG A 176 -8.81 -4.47 -9.87
N ILE A 177 -8.52 -3.25 -9.46
CA ILE A 177 -8.21 -2.95 -8.06
C ILE A 177 -9.51 -3.09 -7.27
N GLN A 178 -9.63 -4.16 -6.49
CA GLN A 178 -10.78 -4.33 -5.62
C GLN A 178 -10.66 -3.34 -4.45
N GLU A 179 -11.72 -2.55 -4.21
CA GLU A 179 -11.77 -1.73 -3.00
C GLU A 179 -11.63 -2.63 -1.77
N PRO A 180 -10.83 -2.22 -0.76
CA PRO A 180 -10.70 -2.99 0.46
C PRO A 180 -12.09 -3.12 1.08
N ARG A 181 -12.61 -4.35 1.12
CA ARG A 181 -13.86 -4.60 1.85
C ARG A 181 -13.61 -4.22 3.30
N ARG A 182 -14.37 -3.26 3.82
CA ARG A 182 -14.42 -3.04 5.26
C ARG A 182 -14.90 -4.36 5.86
N ALA A 183 -14.12 -4.94 6.76
CA ALA A 183 -14.60 -6.10 7.52
C ALA A 183 -15.98 -5.71 8.10
N PRO A 184 -16.99 -6.59 8.01
CA PRO A 184 -18.28 -6.30 8.63
C PRO A 184 -17.99 -5.91 10.08
N ALA A 185 -18.58 -4.80 10.53
CA ALA A 185 -18.47 -4.42 11.93
C ALA A 185 -18.96 -5.63 12.75
N VAL A 186 -18.06 -6.22 13.54
CA VAL A 186 -18.42 -7.27 14.49
C VAL A 186 -18.83 -6.53 15.74
N ASP A 187 -20.10 -6.67 16.15
CA ASP A 187 -20.53 -6.15 17.44
C ASP A 187 -19.73 -6.87 18.55
N PRO A 188 -18.90 -6.18 19.35
CA PRO A 188 -18.15 -6.79 20.44
C PRO A 188 -19.05 -7.50 21.45
N TYR A 189 -20.32 -7.07 21.55
CA TYR A 189 -21.31 -7.59 22.47
C TYR A 189 -22.22 -8.65 21.84
N ASN A 190 -22.10 -8.90 20.54
CA ASN A 190 -22.93 -9.86 19.82
C ASN A 190 -22.12 -10.60 18.73
N PRO A 191 -21.10 -11.38 19.12
CA PRO A 191 -20.26 -12.09 18.18
C PRO A 191 -21.09 -13.07 17.33
N GLY A 192 -20.95 -12.96 16.00
CA GLY A 192 -21.63 -13.83 15.02
C GLY A 192 -22.91 -13.25 14.40
N GLN A 193 -23.32 -12.04 14.79
CA GLN A 193 -24.44 -11.31 14.17
C GLN A 193 -23.92 -10.11 13.35
N PRO A 194 -24.59 -9.74 12.24
CA PRO A 194 -24.32 -8.46 11.57
C PRO A 194 -24.56 -7.28 12.52
N PHE A 195 -23.71 -6.25 12.45
CA PHE A 195 -23.88 -5.03 13.25
C PHE A 195 -25.21 -4.33 12.93
N ASP A 196 -26.08 -4.23 13.93
CA ASP A 196 -27.33 -3.48 13.90
C ASP A 196 -27.30 -2.42 15.02
N PRO A 197 -27.20 -1.12 14.68
CA PRO A 197 -27.17 -0.05 15.68
C PRO A 197 -28.49 0.16 16.42
N ALA A 198 -29.60 -0.44 15.95
CA ALA A 198 -30.90 -0.42 16.62
C ALA A 198 -31.13 -1.66 17.52
N ALA A 199 -30.25 -2.66 17.46
CA ALA A 199 -30.41 -3.87 18.26
C ALA A 199 -30.09 -3.59 19.74
N PRO A 200 -30.94 -4.04 20.67
CA PRO A 200 -30.63 -3.94 22.09
C PRO A 200 -29.40 -4.78 22.43
N HIS A 201 -28.41 -4.17 23.09
CA HIS A 201 -27.21 -4.86 23.57
C HIS A 201 -27.60 -6.03 24.46
N ARG A 202 -27.34 -7.26 24.02
CA ARG A 202 -27.51 -8.47 24.84
C ARG A 202 -26.23 -8.75 25.61
N GLY A 203 -25.91 -7.90 26.59
CA GLY A 203 -24.93 -8.27 27.60
C GLY A 203 -25.40 -9.51 28.37
N SER A 204 -24.47 -10.37 28.79
CA SER A 204 -24.77 -11.41 29.78
C SER A 204 -25.39 -10.74 31.01
N ALA A 205 -26.61 -11.13 31.37
CA ALA A 205 -27.29 -10.68 32.58
C ALA A 205 -26.48 -11.14 33.81
N GLN A 206 -25.51 -10.34 34.26
CA GLN A 206 -24.95 -10.45 35.59
C GLN A 206 -25.85 -9.65 36.56
N PRO A 207 -26.38 -10.28 37.62
CA PRO A 207 -27.10 -9.56 38.66
C PRO A 207 -26.08 -8.97 39.64
N GLY A 208 -26.06 -7.65 39.83
CA GLY A 208 -25.12 -7.06 40.78
C GLY A 208 -25.17 -5.54 40.89
N GLY A 209 -26.25 -4.99 41.43
CA GLY A 209 -26.27 -3.64 41.99
C GLY A 209 -26.80 -3.71 43.42
N PRO A 210 -26.13 -3.13 44.43
CA PRO A 210 -26.56 -3.24 45.82
C PRO A 210 -27.84 -2.42 46.03
N SER A 211 -28.85 -3.07 46.60
CA SER A 211 -30.06 -2.41 47.10
C SER A 211 -29.70 -1.51 48.28
N ILE A 212 -29.83 -0.19 48.10
CA ILE A 212 -29.82 0.76 49.23
C ILE A 212 -31.13 0.53 50.00
N GLY A 213 -30.99 -0.09 51.17
CA GLY A 213 -32.03 -0.19 52.18
C GLY A 213 -32.34 1.17 52.79
N ARG A 214 -33.58 1.30 53.25
CA ARG A 214 -34.26 2.48 53.82
C ARG A 214 -33.46 3.30 54.82
#